data_AF-A0A3D4T884-F1
#
_entry.id   AF-A0A3D4T884-F1
#
_cell.length_a   1.000
_cell.length_b   1.000
_cell.length_c   1.000
_cell.angle_alpha   90.00
_cell.angle_beta   90.00
_cell.angle_gamma   90.00
#
_symmetry.space_group_name_H-M   'P 1'
#
loop_
_entity.id
_entity.type
_entity.pdbx_description
1 polymer ?
#
loop_
_entity_poly.entity_id
_entity_poly.type
_entity_poly.pdbx_seq_one_letter_code
_entity_poly.pdbx_strand_id
1 'polypeptide(L)'
;LGGVVHSFAFNDAFGDYGATIILEHEQEGAHFYSLYGHLSLKDIAALQIGERIAAGQAFAHFGEPKENGHWPPHLHFQLILDMEGKKGDYPGVCKFSEREKYLQNCPDPDLFFHWMPLAIRS
;
A
#
# COMPACT_ATOMS: atom_id res chain seq x y z
N LEU A 1 -11.08 3.54 -4.65
CA LEU A 1 -11.41 3.14 -3.27
C LEU A 1 -11.10 4.30 -2.34
N GLY A 2 -12.01 4.63 -1.43
CA GLY A 2 -11.67 5.53 -0.32
C GLY A 2 -11.05 4.74 0.82
N GLY A 3 -10.38 5.40 1.76
CA GLY A 3 -9.76 4.73 2.89
C GLY A 3 -9.44 5.68 4.02
N VAL A 4 -8.91 5.14 5.11
CA VAL A 4 -8.41 5.88 6.26
C VAL A 4 -6.91 5.62 6.37
N VAL A 5 -6.11 6.64 6.62
CA VAL A 5 -4.67 6.48 6.83
C VAL A 5 -4.44 5.64 8.09
N HIS A 6 -4.02 4.39 7.91
CA HIS A 6 -3.71 3.48 9.02
C HIS A 6 -2.34 3.84 9.62
N SER A 7 -1.33 3.97 8.76
CA SER A 7 0.04 4.34 9.15
C SER A 7 0.87 4.73 7.93
N PHE A 8 2.03 5.31 8.18
CA PHE A 8 3.04 5.62 7.17
C PHE A 8 4.42 5.58 7.81
N ALA A 9 5.46 5.36 7.02
CA ALA A 9 6.85 5.42 7.45
C ALA A 9 7.79 5.76 6.31
N PHE A 10 9.05 6.06 6.66
CA PHE A 10 10.15 6.16 5.72
C PHE A 10 11.09 4.97 5.92
N ASN A 11 11.00 3.98 5.02
CA ASN A 11 11.80 2.76 5.05
C ASN A 11 13.05 2.98 4.17
N ASP A 12 14.07 3.63 4.74
CA ASP A 12 15.18 4.24 4.01
C ASP A 12 16.34 3.30 3.64
N ALA A 13 16.18 2.01 3.90
CA ALA A 13 17.17 1.02 3.51
C ALA A 13 17.27 0.93 1.97
N PHE A 14 18.49 0.71 1.46
CA PHE A 14 18.72 0.57 0.03
C PHE A 14 17.94 -0.63 -0.53
N GLY A 15 17.12 -0.39 -1.56
CA GLY A 15 16.26 -1.40 -2.16
C GLY A 15 14.94 -1.66 -1.42
N ASP A 16 14.67 -0.95 -0.33
CA ASP A 16 13.40 -1.02 0.41
C ASP A 16 12.34 -0.08 -0.22
N TYR A 17 11.22 0.14 0.46
CA TYR A 17 10.10 0.91 -0.06
C TYR A 17 10.33 2.42 -0.10
N GLY A 18 11.24 2.98 0.70
CA GLY A 18 11.28 4.41 0.93
C GLY A 18 10.01 4.92 1.61
N ALA A 19 9.50 6.09 1.22
CA ALA A 19 8.26 6.62 1.77
C ALA A 19 7.07 5.71 1.43
N THR A 20 6.36 5.30 2.48
CA THR A 20 5.32 4.27 2.44
C THR A 20 4.07 4.77 3.16
N ILE A 21 2.91 4.60 2.54
CA ILE A 21 1.60 4.89 3.14
C ILE A 21 0.77 3.61 3.15
N ILE A 22 0.07 3.37 4.25
CA ILE A 22 -0.87 2.26 4.39
C ILE A 22 -2.26 2.85 4.66
N LEU A 23 -3.21 2.51 3.81
CA LEU A 23 -4.62 2.85 3.98
C LEU A 23 -5.39 1.62 4.47
N GLU A 24 -6.32 1.83 5.39
CA GLU A 24 -7.33 0.88 5.83
C GLU A 24 -8.64 1.13 5.07
N HIS A 25 -9.31 0.06 4.70
CA HIS A 25 -10.53 0.06 3.91
C HIS A 25 -11.61 -0.77 4.58
N GLU A 26 -12.83 -0.25 4.52
CA GLU A 26 -14.04 -0.98 4.87
C GLU A 26 -15.04 -0.81 3.73
N GLN A 27 -15.41 -1.90 3.06
CA GLN A 27 -16.38 -1.89 1.97
C GLN A 27 -17.18 -3.19 1.96
N GLU A 28 -18.51 -3.08 1.95
CA GLU A 28 -19.43 -4.24 1.84
C GLU A 28 -19.16 -5.34 2.89
N GLY A 29 -18.69 -4.95 4.08
CA GLY A 29 -18.34 -5.88 5.17
C GLY A 29 -16.95 -6.52 5.05
N ALA A 30 -16.21 -6.24 3.97
CA ALA A 30 -14.80 -6.58 3.87
C ALA A 30 -13.93 -5.51 4.54
N HIS A 31 -12.93 -5.96 5.29
CA HIS A 31 -11.93 -5.13 5.94
C HIS A 31 -10.55 -5.56 5.46
N PHE A 32 -9.75 -4.61 4.98
CA PHE A 32 -8.43 -4.87 4.43
C PHE A 32 -7.62 -3.57 4.35
N TYR A 33 -6.37 -3.69 3.96
CA TYR A 33 -5.43 -2.60 3.85
C TYR A 33 -4.80 -2.57 2.47
N SER A 34 -4.35 -1.39 2.05
CA SER A 34 -3.47 -1.23 0.89
C SER A 34 -2.19 -0.50 1.28
N LEU A 35 -1.06 -1.02 0.84
CA LEU A 35 0.27 -0.44 1.00
C LEU A 35 0.69 0.20 -0.33
N TYR A 36 1.17 1.44 -0.24
CA TYR A 36 1.72 2.23 -1.34
C TYR A 36 3.17 2.58 -0.99
N GLY A 37 4.12 1.95 -1.69
CA GLY A 37 5.55 2.22 -1.54
C GLY A 37 6.12 3.09 -2.66
N HIS A 38 7.39 3.47 -2.51
CA HIS A 38 8.16 4.29 -3.45
C HIS A 38 7.60 5.71 -3.66
N LEU A 39 6.98 6.25 -2.62
CA LEU A 39 6.33 7.56 -2.64
C LEU A 39 7.30 8.70 -2.30
N SER A 40 6.81 9.94 -2.38
CA SER A 40 7.58 11.11 -1.94
C SER A 40 7.51 11.32 -0.44
N LEU A 41 8.64 11.70 0.17
CA LEU A 41 8.69 12.06 1.59
C LEU A 41 7.78 13.25 1.94
N LYS A 42 7.52 14.13 0.98
CA LYS A 42 6.65 15.30 1.18
C LYS A 42 5.21 14.91 1.49
N ASP A 43 4.73 13.81 0.91
CA ASP A 43 3.36 13.36 1.10
C ASP A 43 3.17 12.79 2.51
N ILE A 44 4.10 11.95 2.98
CA ILE A 44 4.02 11.41 4.36
C ILE A 44 4.21 12.49 5.43
N ALA A 45 4.94 13.57 5.13
CA ALA A 45 5.14 14.68 6.07
C ALA A 45 3.87 15.52 6.29
N ALA A 46 2.93 15.50 5.32
CA ALA A 46 1.68 16.24 5.39
C ALA A 46 0.51 15.40 5.93
N LEU A 47 0.65 14.07 5.96
CA LEU A 47 -0.41 13.14 6.31
C LEU A 47 -0.59 12.96 7.81
N GLN A 48 -1.82 12.66 8.21
CA GLN A 48 -2.17 12.33 9.58
C GLN A 48 -2.77 10.93 9.69
N ILE A 49 -2.37 10.17 10.71
CA ILE A 49 -3.00 8.89 11.02
C ILE A 49 -4.48 9.14 11.36
N GLY A 50 -5.38 8.34 10.77
CA GLY A 50 -6.82 8.50 10.89
C GLY A 50 -7.45 9.47 9.87
N GLU A 51 -6.64 10.12 9.02
CA GLU A 51 -7.14 10.99 7.96
C GLU A 51 -7.93 10.18 6.92
N ARG A 52 -9.05 10.71 6.46
CA ARG A 52 -9.88 10.08 5.42
C ARG A 52 -9.42 10.53 4.03
N ILE A 53 -9.16 9.56 3.17
CA ILE A 53 -8.86 9.76 1.75
C ILE A 53 -10.09 9.34 0.94
N ALA A 54 -10.66 10.27 0.17
CA ALA A 54 -11.79 9.98 -0.69
C ALA A 54 -11.39 9.14 -1.92
N ALA A 55 -12.32 8.36 -2.46
CA ALA A 55 -12.08 7.66 -3.72
C ALA A 55 -11.78 8.66 -4.84
N GLY A 56 -10.66 8.48 -5.55
CA GLY A 56 -10.22 9.37 -6.63
C GLY A 56 -9.45 10.61 -6.15
N GLN A 57 -9.28 10.80 -4.83
CA GLN A 57 -8.42 11.85 -4.30
C GLN A 57 -6.95 11.51 -4.55
N ALA A 58 -6.20 12.45 -5.11
CA ALA A 58 -4.75 12.37 -5.13
C ALA A 58 -4.21 12.64 -3.71
N PHE A 59 -3.46 11.69 -3.16
CA PHE A 59 -2.93 11.78 -1.78
C PHE A 59 -1.42 11.49 -1.69
N ALA A 60 -0.80 11.08 -2.80
CA ALA A 60 0.62 10.76 -2.86
C ALA A 60 1.18 10.92 -4.29
N HIS A 61 2.50 11.10 -4.36
CA HIS A 61 3.30 11.24 -5.58
C HIS A 61 4.48 10.26 -5.53
N PHE A 62 5.07 9.96 -6.70
CA PHE A 62 6.28 9.14 -6.75
C PHE A 62 7.48 9.89 -6.17
N GLY A 63 8.27 9.16 -5.39
CA GLY A 63 9.49 9.68 -4.80
C GLY A 63 10.65 9.73 -5.78
N GLU A 64 11.57 10.66 -5.53
CA GLU A 64 12.90 10.63 -6.13
C GLU A 64 13.70 9.40 -5.64
N PRO A 65 14.74 8.94 -6.37
CA PRO A 65 15.56 7.79 -5.97
C PRO A 65 16.07 7.82 -4.53
N LYS A 66 16.40 9.00 -4.00
CA LYS A 66 16.90 9.16 -2.62
C LYS A 66 15.86 8.87 -1.52
N GLU A 67 14.58 8.85 -1.87
CA GLU A 67 13.46 8.75 -0.93
C GLU A 67 12.53 7.57 -1.23
N ASN A 68 12.76 6.87 -2.34
CA ASN A 68 11.95 5.75 -2.79
C ASN A 68 12.68 4.39 -2.68
N GLY A 69 13.83 4.33 -1.98
CA GLY A 69 14.65 3.13 -1.87
C GLY A 69 15.66 2.93 -3.03
N HIS A 70 15.94 3.98 -3.81
CA HIS A 70 16.81 3.99 -4.99
C HIS A 70 16.27 3.22 -6.21
N TRP A 71 14.95 3.07 -6.28
CA TRP A 71 14.28 2.45 -7.42
C TRP A 71 14.02 3.47 -8.55
N PRO A 72 13.95 3.03 -9.82
CA PRO A 72 13.29 3.81 -10.86
C PRO A 72 11.85 4.17 -10.42
N PRO A 73 11.34 5.38 -10.69
CA PRO A 73 10.01 5.80 -10.20
C PRO A 73 8.89 4.85 -10.68
N HIS A 74 8.23 4.18 -9.74
CA HIS A 74 7.09 3.31 -9.95
C HIS A 74 6.27 3.19 -8.66
N LEU A 75 5.09 2.57 -8.73
CA LEU A 75 4.28 2.27 -7.55
C LEU A 75 4.52 0.83 -7.09
N HIS A 76 4.85 0.64 -5.82
CA HIS A 76 4.62 -0.64 -5.15
C HIS A 76 3.21 -0.63 -4.56
N PHE A 77 2.36 -1.56 -4.98
CA PHE A 77 1.00 -1.70 -4.48
C PHE A 77 0.76 -3.11 -3.96
N GLN A 78 0.27 -3.22 -2.73
CA GLN A 78 -0.02 -4.49 -2.09
C GLN A 78 -1.33 -4.41 -1.31
N LEU A 79 -2.19 -5.42 -1.44
CA LEU A 79 -3.33 -5.62 -0.55
C LEU A 79 -2.90 -6.50 0.63
N ILE A 80 -3.46 -6.23 1.81
CA ILE A 80 -3.16 -6.94 3.05
C ILE A 80 -4.47 -7.16 3.80
N LEU A 81 -4.78 -8.39 4.25
CA LEU A 81 -6.00 -8.67 5.00
C LEU A 81 -5.83 -8.39 6.50
N ASP A 82 -4.69 -8.78 7.08
CA ASP A 82 -4.34 -8.54 8.47
C ASP A 82 -2.96 -7.88 8.57
N MET A 83 -2.87 -6.70 9.20
CA MET A 83 -1.60 -6.02 9.43
C MET A 83 -0.69 -6.74 10.44
N GLU A 84 -1.20 -7.74 11.17
CA GLU A 84 -0.49 -8.48 12.23
C GLU A 84 0.13 -7.54 13.27
N GLY A 85 -0.54 -6.42 13.56
CA GLY A 85 -0.06 -5.37 14.47
C GLY A 85 1.08 -4.48 13.93
N LYS A 86 1.55 -4.69 12.68
CA LYS A 86 2.59 -3.85 12.06
C LYS A 86 2.06 -2.46 11.68
N LYS A 87 2.97 -1.50 11.59
CA LYS A 87 2.69 -0.10 11.22
C LYS A 87 3.80 0.45 10.35
N GLY A 88 3.44 1.22 9.33
CA GLY A 88 4.36 1.90 8.43
C GLY A 88 5.10 1.00 7.44
N ASP A 89 5.04 -0.31 7.63
CA ASP A 89 5.70 -1.30 6.79
C ASP A 89 4.98 -2.65 6.85
N TYR A 90 5.06 -3.40 5.75
CA TYR A 90 4.63 -4.79 5.66
C TYR A 90 5.48 -5.54 4.61
N PRO A 91 5.90 -6.80 4.85
CA PRO A 91 6.78 -7.52 3.93
C PRO A 91 6.23 -7.65 2.50
N GLY A 92 6.97 -7.08 1.54
CA GLY A 92 6.68 -7.19 0.09
C GLY A 92 7.42 -8.33 -0.59
N VAL A 93 8.44 -8.87 0.07
CA VAL A 93 9.14 -10.09 -0.31
C VAL A 93 9.20 -11.02 0.90
N CYS A 94 9.15 -12.32 0.64
CA CYS A 94 9.23 -13.33 1.69
C CYS A 94 10.16 -14.46 1.29
N LYS A 95 10.59 -15.24 2.30
CA LYS A 95 11.31 -16.48 2.03
C LYS A 95 10.35 -17.45 1.34
N PHE A 96 10.88 -18.30 0.47
CA PHE A 96 10.08 -19.32 -0.21
C PHE A 96 9.29 -20.20 0.76
N SER A 97 9.87 -20.51 1.93
CA SER A 97 9.21 -21.28 3.00
C SER A 97 7.99 -20.59 3.63
N GLU A 98 7.84 -19.28 3.45
CA GLU A 98 6.75 -18.47 4.02
C GLU A 98 5.73 -18.03 2.96
N ARG A 99 5.94 -18.44 1.69
CA ARG A 99 5.15 -18.02 0.53
C ARG A 99 3.65 -18.20 0.76
N GLU A 100 3.21 -19.38 1.17
CA GLU A 100 1.78 -19.66 1.38
C GLU A 100 1.16 -18.76 2.46
N LYS A 101 1.90 -18.46 3.54
CA LYS A 101 1.43 -17.53 4.58
C LYS A 101 1.18 -16.15 3.98
N TYR A 102 2.15 -15.61 3.25
CA TYR A 102 2.03 -14.26 2.70
C TYR A 102 1.03 -14.19 1.55
N LEU A 103 0.88 -15.22 0.71
CA LEU A 103 -0.16 -15.24 -0.34
C LEU A 103 -1.58 -15.31 0.21
N GLN A 104 -1.79 -15.95 1.37
CA GLN A 104 -3.08 -15.95 2.03
C GLN A 104 -3.45 -14.57 2.59
N ASN A 105 -2.46 -13.84 3.12
CA ASN A 105 -2.70 -12.53 3.71
C ASN A 105 -2.60 -11.37 2.71
N CYS A 106 -1.88 -11.56 1.60
CA CYS A 106 -1.66 -10.57 0.56
C CYS A 106 -2.24 -11.09 -0.76
N PRO A 107 -3.57 -11.03 -0.92
CA PRO A 107 -4.23 -11.53 -2.11
C PRO A 107 -3.81 -10.72 -3.35
N ASP A 108 -3.91 -11.35 -4.51
CA ASP A 108 -3.67 -10.68 -5.79
C ASP A 108 -4.66 -9.51 -5.96
N PRO A 109 -4.17 -8.26 -6.14
CA PRO A 109 -5.01 -7.09 -6.40
C PRO A 109 -6.02 -7.27 -7.52
N ASP A 110 -5.68 -8.03 -8.56
CA ASP A 110 -6.58 -8.27 -9.69
C ASP A 110 -7.85 -9.00 -9.28
N LEU A 111 -7.80 -9.82 -8.22
CA LEU A 111 -8.99 -10.48 -7.67
C LEU A 111 -9.96 -9.45 -7.08
N PHE A 112 -9.46 -8.35 -6.51
CA PHE A 112 -10.30 -7.27 -5.99
C PHE A 112 -10.92 -6.44 -7.12
N PHE A 113 -10.19 -6.22 -8.22
CA PHE A 113 -10.71 -5.49 -9.38
C PHE A 113 -11.78 -6.28 -10.17
N HIS A 114 -11.76 -7.62 -10.12
CA HIS A 114 -12.81 -8.46 -10.73
C HIS A 114 -14.14 -8.47 -9.95
N TRP A 115 -14.15 -8.05 -8.69
CA TRP A 115 -15.36 -7.94 -7.86
C TRP A 115 -16.12 -6.63 -8.09
N MET A 116 -15.56 -5.70 -8.87
CA MET A 116 -16.30 -4.54 -9.36
C MET A 116 -17.15 -4.94 -10.57
N PRO A 117 -18.49 -4.74 -10.57
CA PRO A 117 -19.28 -5.00 -11.76
C PRO A 117 -18.86 -4.03 -12.87
N LEU A 118 -18.28 -4.60 -13.94
CA LEU A 118 -18.04 -4.00 -15.25
C LEU A 118 -17.09 -2.79 -15.30
N ALA A 119 -15.79 -3.07 -15.35
CA ALA A 119 -14.87 -2.24 -16.12
C ALA A 119 -14.61 -2.90 -17.48
N ILE A 120 -15.01 -2.21 -18.54
CA ILE A 120 -14.92 -2.62 -19.94
C ILE A 120 -13.48 -2.99 -20.29
N ARG A 121 -13.26 -4.24 -20.71
CA ARG A 121 -12.02 -4.65 -21.39
C ARG A 121 -12.09 -4.13 -22.83
N SER A 122 -11.28 -3.11 -23.15
CA SER A 122 -10.93 -2.73 -24.53
C SER A 122 -9.63 -3.40 -24.93
#